data_AF-A0A497BXU2-F1
#
_entry.id   AF-A0A497BXU2-F1
#
_cell.length_a   1.000
_cell.length_b   1.000
_cell.length_c   1.000
_cell.angle_alpha   90.00
_cell.angle_beta   90.00
_cell.angle_gamma   90.00
#
_symmetry.space_group_name_H-M   'P 1'
#
loop_
_entity.id
_entity.type
_entity.pdbx_description
1 polymer ?
#
loop_
_entity_poly.entity_id
_entity_poly.type
_entity_poly.pdbx_seq_one_letter_code
_entity_poly.pdbx_strand_id
1 'polypeptide(L)' 'MMGFGLLGVVLFVGALVVFTRDGSGIQGFFGRRNYSPSVEENAMEILDQRYARGELTRDQYQNIKKDLV' A
#
# COMPACT_ATOMS: atom_id res chain seq x y z
N MET A 1 20.09 14.28 -25.93
CA MET A 1 19.13 14.73 -24.88
C MET A 1 17.68 14.48 -25.34
N MET A 2 17.26 13.23 -25.50
CA MET A 2 15.91 12.88 -26.03
C MET A 2 15.27 11.62 -25.39
N GLY A 3 15.88 11.04 -24.34
CA GLY A 3 15.40 9.79 -23.74
C GLY A 3 14.57 9.95 -22.46
N PHE A 4 14.70 11.09 -21.78
CA PHE A 4 14.04 11.32 -20.49
C PHE A 4 12.53 11.55 -20.64
N GLY A 5 12.09 12.16 -21.75
CA GLY A 5 10.67 12.38 -22.04
C GLY A 5 9.91 11.07 -22.27
N LEU A 6 10.49 10.14 -23.03
CA LEU A 6 9.87 8.84 -23.30
C LEU A 6 9.75 7.98 -22.03
N LEU A 7 10.79 7.97 -21.18
CA LEU A 7 10.73 7.26 -19.90
C LEU A 7 9.66 7.83 -18.97
N GLY A 8 9.54 9.15 -18.88
CA GLY A 8 8.50 9.79 -18.07
C GLY A 8 7.08 9.45 -18.53
N VAL A 9 6.85 9.41 -19.85
CA VAL A 9 5.55 9.05 -20.43
C VAL A 9 5.19 7.59 -20.15
N VAL A 10 6.13 6.67 -20.32
CA VAL A 10 5.89 5.24 -20.05
C VAL A 10 5.55 5.00 -18.57
N LEU A 11 6.27 5.66 -17.65
CA LEU A 11 5.98 5.55 -16.22
C LEU A 11 4.61 6.15 -15.86
N PHE A 12 4.25 7.29 -16.43
CA PHE A 12 2.97 7.95 -16.17
C PHE A 12 1.79 7.13 -16.68
N VAL A 13 1.89 6.57 -17.88
CA VAL A 13 0.86 5.69 -18.46
C VAL A 13 0.76 4.38 -17.68
N GLY A 14 1.89 3.77 -17.31
CA GLY A 14 1.90 2.58 -16.47
C GLY A 14 1.24 2.81 -15.10
N ALA A 15 1.52 3.95 -14.47
CA ALA A 15 0.92 4.32 -13.19
C ALA A 15 -0.60 4.49 -13.30
N LEU A 16 -1.10 5.18 -14.33
CA LEU A 16 -2.55 5.36 -14.53
C LEU A 16 -3.30 4.03 -14.78
N VAL A 17 -2.68 3.09 -15.50
CA VAL A 17 -3.29 1.78 -15.75
C VAL A 17 -3.39 0.96 -14.47
N VAL A 18 -2.36 0.98 -13.62
CA VAL A 18 -2.40 0.30 -12.31
C VAL A 18 -3.44 0.95 -11.40
N PHE A 19 -3.48 2.29 -11.36
CA PHE A 19 -4.38 3.05 -10.49
C PHE A 19 -5.88 2.87 -10.81
N THR A 20 -6.20 2.54 -12.07
CA THR A 20 -7.58 2.35 -12.53
C THR A 20 -8.04 0.89 -12.47
N ARG A 21 -7.13 -0.08 -12.55
CA ARG A 21 -7.46 -1.51 -12.45
C ARG A 21 -7.53 -2.03 -11.02
N ASP A 22 -6.71 -1.47 -10.16
CA ASP A 22 -6.51 -1.94 -8.79
C ASP A 22 -6.56 -0.70 -7.90
N GLY A 23 -7.63 -0.53 -7.13
CA GLY A 23 -7.76 0.53 -6.11
C GLY A 23 -6.79 0.39 -4.94
N SER A 24 -5.60 -0.15 -5.19
CA SER A 24 -4.56 -0.65 -4.29
C SER A 24 -3.14 -0.23 -4.76
N GLY A 25 -3.05 0.81 -5.61
CA GLY A 25 -1.86 1.16 -6.39
C GLY A 25 -0.66 1.81 -5.66
N ILE A 26 -0.50 1.69 -4.33
CA ILE A 26 0.66 2.27 -3.61
C ILE A 26 1.36 1.26 -2.67
N GLN A 27 0.86 0.02 -2.52
CA GLN A 27 1.47 -0.90 -1.56
C GLN A 27 2.77 -1.59 -2.05
N GLY A 28 3.03 -1.58 -3.36
CA GLY A 28 4.16 -2.30 -3.97
C GLY A 28 5.51 -1.57 -3.96
N PHE A 29 5.56 -0.26 -3.67
CA PHE A 29 6.81 0.52 -3.78
C PHE A 29 7.56 0.72 -2.45
N PHE A 30 6.94 0.45 -1.30
CA PHE A 30 7.57 0.61 0.02
C PHE A 30 8.08 -0.71 0.65
N GLY A 31 7.91 -1.85 -0.01
CA GLY A 31 8.28 -3.16 0.53
C GLY A 31 9.75 -3.57 0.31
N ARG A 32 10.74 -2.68 0.48
CA ARG A 32 12.17 -3.06 0.62
C ARG A 32 12.98 -2.01 1.37
N ARG A 33 12.77 -1.93 2.68
CA ARG A 33 13.84 -1.45 3.56
C ARG A 33 13.75 -2.25 4.84
N ASN A 34 14.86 -2.86 5.24
CA ASN A 34 15.02 -3.63 6.47
C ASN A 34 14.85 -2.71 7.70
N TYR A 35 13.67 -2.16 7.89
CA TYR A 35 13.26 -1.52 9.13
C TYR A 35 12.64 -2.64 9.96
N SER A 36 13.26 -2.98 11.09
CA SER A 36 12.61 -3.84 12.08
C SER A 36 11.52 -2.97 12.70
N PRO A 37 10.24 -3.10 12.29
CA PRO A 37 9.19 -2.26 12.82
C PRO A 37 9.04 -2.61 14.31
N SER A 38 8.73 -1.63 15.14
CA SER A 38 8.28 -1.93 16.50
C SER A 38 7.08 -2.89 16.43
N VAL A 39 6.83 -3.66 17.50
CA VAL A 39 5.74 -4.66 17.52
C VAL A 39 4.39 -4.02 17.15
N GLU A 40 4.19 -2.76 17.49
CA GLU A 40 3.01 -1.96 17.19
C GLU A 40 2.89 -1.59 15.70
N GLU A 41 4.00 -1.19 15.07
CA GLU A 41 4.05 -0.88 13.63
C GLU A 41 3.78 -2.13 12.78
N ASN A 42 4.28 -3.30 13.22
CA ASN A 42 3.93 -4.59 12.64
C ASN A 42 2.43 -4.93 12.80
N ALA A 43 1.84 -4.64 13.96
CA ALA A 43 0.43 -4.95 14.22
C ALA A 43 -0.50 -4.12 13.31
N MET A 44 -0.19 -2.84 13.11
CA MET A 44 -0.94 -1.97 12.21
C MET A 44 -0.82 -2.42 10.75
N GLU A 45 0.37 -2.79 10.30
CA GLU A 45 0.59 -3.27 8.92
C GLU A 45 -0.18 -4.58 8.65
N ILE A 46 -0.19 -5.50 9.60
CA ILE A 46 -0.97 -6.75 9.52
C ILE A 46 -2.48 -6.45 9.48
N LEU A 47 -2.94 -5.49 10.27
CA LEU A 47 -4.35 -5.09 10.32
C LEU A 47 -4.81 -4.49 8.98
N ASP A 48 -4.03 -3.57 8.42
CA ASP A 48 -4.28 -2.96 7.10
C ASP A 48 -4.27 -4.01 5.98
N GLN A 49 -3.31 -4.95 6.02
CA GLN A 49 -3.23 -6.04 5.03
C GLN A 49 -4.48 -6.93 5.04
N ARG A 50 -4.98 -7.29 6.23
CA ARG A 50 -6.19 -8.13 6.36
C ARG A 50 -7.45 -7.41 5.90
N TYR A 51 -7.57 -6.10 6.18
CA TYR A 51 -8.67 -5.29 5.68
C TYR A 51 -8.64 -5.17 4.16
N ALA A 52 -7.47 -4.94 3.56
CA ALA A 52 -7.30 -4.88 2.10
C ALA A 52 -7.64 -6.21 1.40
N ARG A 53 -7.39 -7.35 2.05
CA ARG A 53 -7.79 -8.68 1.57
C ARG A 53 -9.29 -8.96 1.72
N GLY A 54 -10.04 -8.10 2.42
CA GLY A 54 -11.45 -8.32 2.75
C GLY A 54 -11.68 -9.37 3.84
N GLU A 55 -10.63 -9.75 4.59
CA GLU A 55 -10.72 -10.70 5.71
C GLU A 55 -11.35 -10.05 6.96
N LEU A 56 -11.43 -8.71 6.99
CA LEU A 56 -12.01 -7.93 8.07
C LEU A 56 -13.09 -6.99 7.52
N THR A 57 -14.18 -6.85 8.28
CA THR A 57 -15.16 -5.79 8.02
C THR A 57 -14.62 -4.45 8.52
N ARG A 58 -15.21 -3.35 8.02
CA ARG A 58 -14.85 -1.99 8.45
C ARG A 58 -14.96 -1.82 9.97
N ASP A 59 -15.98 -2.40 10.59
CA ASP A 59 -16.21 -2.29 12.03
C ASP A 59 -15.14 -3.04 12.83
N GLN A 60 -14.76 -4.24 12.37
CA GLN A 60 -13.68 -5.03 12.98
C GLN A 60 -12.33 -4.32 12.87
N TYR A 61 -12.03 -3.74 11.70
CA TYR A 61 -10.82 -2.94 11.49
C TYR A 61 -10.74 -1.77 12.48
N GLN A 62 -11.83 -1.01 12.63
CA GLN A 62 -11.86 0.16 13.51
C GLN A 62 -11.75 -0.20 15.00
N ASN A 63 -12.31 -1.33 15.41
CA ASN A 63 -12.21 -1.78 16.80
C ASN A 63 -10.77 -2.17 17.14
N ILE A 64 -10.13 -3.01 16.32
CA ILE A 64 -8.74 -3.43 16.55
C ILE A 64 -7.78 -2.23 16.46
N LYS A 65 -8.02 -1.31 15.52
CA LYS A 65 -7.22 -0.09 15.39
C LYS A 65 -7.24 0.79 16.65
N LYS A 66 -8.36 0.84 17.37
CA LYS A 66 -8.46 1.58 18.64
C LYS A 66 -7.73 0.87 19.78
N ASP A 67 -7.65 -0.45 19.74
CA ASP A 67 -6.95 -1.22 20.77
C ASP A 67 -5.43 -1.12 20.63
N LEU A 68 -4.94 -0.71 19.46
CA LEU A 68 -3.51 -0.55 19.15
C LEU A 68 -2.96 0.86 19.46
N VAL A 69 -3.80 1.86 19.80
CA VAL A 69 -3.43 3.28 19.94
C VAL A 69 -3.78 3.84 21.32
#